data_AF-A0A7R9HFA6-F1
#
_entry.id   AF-A0A7R9HFA6-F1
#
_cell.length_a   1.000
_cell.length_b   1.000
_cell.length_c   1.000
_cell.angle_alpha   90.00
_cell.angle_beta   90.00
_cell.angle_gamma   90.00
#
_symmetry.space_group_name_H-M   'P 1'
#
loop_
_entity.id
_entity.type
_entity.pdbx_description
1 polymer ?
#
loop_
_entity_poly.entity_id
_entity_poly.type
_entity_poly.pdbx_seq_one_letter_code
_entity_poly.pdbx_strand_id
1 'polypeptide(L)'
;MYCYNVLREDLLKLLHSKLEDALLKFDKDPSQWQPLESCLHAFLSVSECVQTSETDNLPKFLATLQKLPFQQLDVRVMSTVLDAIGAYAEWINCHPEVLTSVIPLLVMGLGTPQVAPSATLALKDLTRDCQNCMGPFAHHILQASQ
;
A
#
# COMPACT_ATOMS: atom_id res chain seq x y z
N MET A 1 -1.04 7.44 16.93
CA MET A 1 -0.30 8.70 16.70
C MET A 1 0.88 8.98 17.64
N TYR A 2 0.93 8.55 18.92
CA TYR A 2 2.08 8.89 19.81
C TYR A 2 3.16 7.81 20.00
N CYS A 3 2.89 6.54 19.67
CA CYS A 3 3.85 5.45 19.88
C CYS A 3 5.02 5.44 18.88
N TYR A 4 4.81 5.90 17.64
CA TYR A 4 5.88 5.95 16.63
C TYR A 4 6.98 6.94 17.02
N ASN A 5 6.64 8.08 17.63
CA ASN A 5 7.64 9.05 18.08
C ASN A 5 8.56 8.50 19.18
N VAL A 6 8.10 7.50 19.92
CA VAL A 6 8.85 6.85 21.01
C VAL A 6 9.61 5.60 20.52
N LEU A 7 9.01 4.82 19.62
CA LEU A 7 9.54 3.51 19.19
C LEU A 7 10.21 3.53 17.80
N ARG A 8 9.92 4.53 16.95
CA ARG A 8 10.46 4.74 15.60
C ARG A 8 10.51 3.45 14.78
N GLU A 9 11.70 3.00 14.41
CA GLU A 9 11.94 1.81 13.58
C GLU A 9 11.48 0.50 14.24
N ASP A 10 11.48 0.42 15.58
CA ASP A 10 11.05 -0.78 16.30
C ASP A 10 9.54 -1.01 16.16
N LEU A 11 8.76 0.07 15.96
CA LEU A 11 7.35 -0.06 15.67
C LEU A 11 7.12 -0.63 14.26
N LEU A 12 7.89 -0.21 13.26
CA LEU A 12 7.79 -0.77 11.91
C LEU A 12 8.17 -2.25 11.88
N LYS A 13 9.23 -2.64 12.58
CA LYS A 13 9.62 -4.05 12.73
C LYS A 13 8.52 -4.88 13.40
N LEU A 14 7.92 -4.36 14.48
CA LEU A 14 6.82 -5.02 15.16
C LEU A 14 5.59 -5.16 14.24
N LEU A 15 5.21 -4.10 13.54
CA LEU A 15 4.09 -4.11 12.60
C LEU A 15 4.34 -5.10 11.46
N HIS A 16 5.57 -5.18 10.95
CA HIS A 16 5.95 -6.12 9.90
C HIS A 16 5.81 -7.57 10.38
N SER A 17 6.33 -7.89 11.57
CA SER A 17 6.15 -9.21 12.18
C SER A 17 4.67 -9.57 12.37
N LYS A 18 3.83 -8.62 12.78
CA LYS A 18 2.38 -8.84 12.90
C LYS A 18 1.68 -9.02 11.56
N LEU A 19 2.13 -8.33 10.52
CA LEU A 19 1.63 -8.50 9.17
C LEU A 19 1.96 -9.89 8.64
N GLU A 20 3.19 -10.38 8.83
CA GLU A 20 3.59 -11.75 8.46
C GLU A 20 2.74 -12.80 9.17
N ASP A 21 2.54 -12.65 10.49
CA ASP A 21 1.66 -13.53 11.27
C ASP A 21 0.22 -13.52 10.74
N ALA A 22 -0.29 -12.35 10.33
CA ALA A 22 -1.63 -12.19 9.79
C ALA A 22 -1.77 -12.83 8.39
N LEU A 23 -0.75 -12.72 7.55
CA LEU A 23 -0.69 -13.38 6.23
C LEU A 23 -0.71 -14.90 6.37
N LEU A 24 0.09 -15.46 7.29
CA LEU A 24 0.10 -16.90 7.55
C LEU A 24 -1.26 -17.43 8.03
N LYS A 25 -2.05 -16.60 8.71
CA LYS A 25 -3.42 -16.94 9.10
C LYS A 25 -4.39 -16.83 7.93
N PHE A 26 -4.26 -15.77 7.14
CA PHE A 26 -5.07 -15.55 5.94
C PHE A 26 -4.87 -16.67 4.90
N ASP A 27 -3.63 -17.13 4.69
CA ASP A 27 -3.33 -18.24 3.77
C ASP A 27 -3.99 -19.57 4.21
N LYS A 28 -4.21 -19.75 5.51
CA LYS A 28 -4.89 -20.94 6.06
C LYS A 28 -6.40 -20.81 6.01
N ASP A 29 -6.91 -19.61 6.26
CA ASP A 29 -8.34 -19.31 6.26
C ASP A 29 -8.59 -17.90 5.70
N PRO A 30 -8.91 -17.80 4.39
CA PRO A 30 -9.20 -16.53 3.73
C PRO A 30 -10.42 -15.79 4.30
N SER A 31 -11.26 -16.46 5.11
CA SER A 31 -12.38 -15.79 5.80
C SER A 31 -11.92 -14.85 6.92
N GLN A 32 -10.70 -15.04 7.43
CA GLN A 32 -10.09 -14.24 8.49
C GLN A 32 -9.29 -13.06 7.91
N TRP A 33 -9.96 -12.18 7.17
CA TRP A 33 -9.34 -11.00 6.56
C TRP A 33 -9.11 -9.85 7.55
N GLN A 34 -9.82 -9.82 8.69
CA GLN A 34 -9.80 -8.72 9.66
C GLN A 34 -8.41 -8.47 10.27
N PRO A 35 -7.66 -9.50 10.72
CA PRO A 35 -6.33 -9.28 11.30
C PRO A 35 -5.34 -8.71 10.28
N LEU A 36 -5.46 -9.14 9.02
CA LEU A 36 -4.65 -8.62 7.91
C LEU A 36 -4.98 -7.14 7.65
N GLU A 37 -6.27 -6.82 7.53
CA GLU A 37 -6.75 -5.44 7.37
C GLU A 37 -6.26 -4.54 8.50
N SER A 38 -6.39 -4.98 9.76
CA SER A 38 -5.96 -4.19 10.92
C SER A 38 -4.46 -3.91 10.92
N CYS A 39 -3.62 -4.85 10.47
CA CYS A 39 -2.18 -4.63 10.33
C CYS A 39 -1.88 -3.61 9.22
N LEU A 40 -2.55 -3.73 8.07
CA LEU A 40 -2.41 -2.78 6.96
C LEU A 40 -2.85 -1.38 7.37
N HIS A 41 -3.96 -1.28 8.10
CA HIS A 41 -4.48 -0.02 8.62
C HIS A 41 -3.53 0.60 9.66
N ALA A 42 -2.86 -0.21 10.46
CA ALA A 42 -1.82 0.28 11.37
C ALA A 42 -0.62 0.85 10.61
N PHE A 43 -0.19 0.22 9.51
CA PHE A 43 0.82 0.78 8.60
C PHE A 43 0.37 2.08 7.95
N LEU A 44 -0.88 2.17 7.51
CA LEU A 44 -1.47 3.41 7.00
C LEU A 44 -1.48 4.51 8.07
N SER A 45 -1.84 4.18 9.30
CA SER A 45 -1.95 5.14 10.42
C SER A 45 -0.61 5.74 10.87
N VAL A 46 0.52 5.12 10.49
CA VAL A 46 1.86 5.62 10.82
C VAL A 46 2.57 6.26 9.62
N SER A 47 1.96 6.27 8.44
CA SER A 47 2.62 6.73 7.20
C SER A 47 3.19 8.15 7.33
N GLU A 48 2.45 9.07 7.95
CA GLU A 48 2.86 10.47 8.17
C GLU A 48 4.09 10.61 9.07
N CYS A 49 4.42 9.58 9.86
CA CYS A 49 5.57 9.59 10.76
C CYS A 49 6.80 8.89 10.16
N VAL A 50 6.64 8.14 9.07
CA VAL A 50 7.73 7.40 8.43
C VAL A 50 8.59 8.36 7.62
N GLN A 51 9.90 8.32 7.84
CA GLN A 51 10.84 9.14 7.10
C GLN A 51 11.02 8.60 5.68
N THR A 52 11.19 9.50 4.71
CA THR A 52 11.51 9.15 3.31
C THR A 52 12.83 8.39 3.16
N SER A 53 13.71 8.44 4.17
CA SER A 53 14.98 7.70 4.23
C SER A 53 14.85 6.26 4.77
N GLU A 54 13.65 5.79 5.13
CA GLU A 54 13.45 4.42 5.60
C GLU A 54 13.68 3.44 4.44
N THR A 55 14.61 2.50 4.60
CA THR A 55 15.00 1.58 3.51
C THR A 55 14.95 0.11 3.89
N ASP A 56 14.55 -0.21 5.12
CA ASP A 56 14.64 -1.57 5.64
C ASP A 56 13.29 -2.30 5.69
N ASN A 57 12.22 -1.62 6.11
CA ASN A 57 10.93 -2.22 6.43
C ASN A 57 9.86 -1.84 5.40
N LEU A 58 9.88 -0.61 4.90
CA LEU A 58 8.89 -0.11 3.96
C LEU A 58 9.00 -0.73 2.56
N PRO A 59 10.21 -0.95 1.99
CA PRO A 59 10.33 -1.73 0.75
C PRO A 59 9.78 -3.15 0.90
N LYS A 60 10.02 -3.80 2.06
CA LYS A 60 9.49 -5.15 2.34
C LYS A 60 7.98 -5.12 2.46
N PHE A 61 7.43 -4.14 3.15
CA PHE A 61 5.98 -3.93 3.25
C PHE A 61 5.34 -3.78 1.87
N LEU A 62 5.85 -2.89 1.03
CA LEU A 62 5.33 -2.67 -0.33
C LEU A 62 5.48 -3.90 -1.24
N ALA A 63 6.58 -4.66 -1.09
CA ALA A 63 6.77 -5.93 -1.78
C ALA A 63 5.76 -7.00 -1.31
N THR A 64 5.40 -7.00 -0.03
CA THR A 64 4.37 -7.87 0.53
C THR A 64 2.98 -7.53 -0.01
N LEU A 65 2.65 -6.25 -0.17
CA LEU A 65 1.36 -5.82 -0.76
C LEU A 65 1.15 -6.46 -2.14
N GLN A 66 2.19 -6.53 -2.98
CA GLN A 66 2.10 -7.10 -4.33
C GLN A 66 1.80 -8.59 -4.35
N LYS A 67 2.21 -9.32 -3.31
CA LYS A 67 2.03 -10.78 -3.21
C LYS A 67 0.64 -11.16 -2.71
N LEU A 68 -0.14 -10.20 -2.22
CA LEU A 68 -1.49 -10.45 -1.75
C LEU A 68 -2.38 -10.96 -2.91
N PRO A 69 -3.24 -11.96 -2.68
CA PRO A 69 -4.14 -12.45 -3.71
C PRO A 69 -5.32 -11.49 -3.89
N PHE A 70 -5.10 -10.36 -4.59
CA PHE A 70 -6.09 -9.28 -4.76
C PHE A 70 -7.47 -9.73 -5.26
N GLN A 71 -7.53 -10.78 -6.07
CA GLN A 71 -8.80 -11.31 -6.58
C GLN A 71 -9.64 -12.04 -5.51
N GLN A 72 -9.02 -12.48 -4.42
CA GLN A 72 -9.67 -13.21 -3.32
C GLN A 72 -9.79 -12.35 -2.04
N LEU A 73 -9.23 -11.14 -2.06
CA LEU A 73 -9.25 -10.22 -0.94
C LEU A 73 -10.65 -9.64 -0.75
N ASP A 74 -11.02 -9.44 0.52
CA ASP A 74 -12.19 -8.64 0.86
C ASP A 74 -11.96 -7.19 0.41
N VAL A 75 -13.03 -6.56 -0.09
CA VAL A 75 -13.05 -5.18 -0.60
C VAL A 75 -12.43 -4.21 0.41
N ARG A 76 -12.65 -4.40 1.71
CA ARG A 76 -12.10 -3.55 2.77
C ARG A 76 -10.57 -3.63 2.82
N VAL A 77 -10.02 -4.83 2.70
CA VAL A 77 -8.56 -5.01 2.68
C VAL A 77 -7.98 -4.35 1.44
N MET A 78 -8.61 -4.54 0.27
CA MET A 78 -8.17 -3.90 -0.97
C MET A 78 -8.18 -2.38 -0.86
N SER A 79 -9.23 -1.78 -0.31
CA SER A 79 -9.28 -0.34 -0.05
C SER A 79 -8.13 0.11 0.86
N THR A 80 -7.91 -0.56 1.98
CA THR A 80 -6.82 -0.21 2.91
C THR A 80 -5.44 -0.33 2.27
N VAL A 81 -5.23 -1.32 1.38
CA VAL A 81 -3.98 -1.45 0.61
C VAL A 81 -3.80 -0.27 -0.34
N LEU A 82 -4.83 0.12 -1.08
CA LEU A 82 -4.78 1.25 -2.01
C LEU A 82 -4.55 2.56 -1.27
N ASP A 83 -5.26 2.78 -0.16
CA ASP A 83 -5.08 3.95 0.69
C ASP A 83 -3.65 4.02 1.26
N ALA A 84 -3.09 2.88 1.69
CA ALA A 84 -1.69 2.80 2.13
C ALA A 84 -0.70 3.18 1.01
N ILE A 85 -0.90 2.68 -0.22
CA ILE A 85 -0.07 3.05 -1.37
C ILE A 85 -0.08 4.58 -1.59
N GLY A 86 -1.26 5.20 -1.54
CA GLY A 86 -1.40 6.66 -1.67
C GLY A 86 -0.71 7.42 -0.54
N ALA A 87 -0.85 6.94 0.70
CA ALA A 87 -0.26 7.57 1.87
C ALA A 87 1.28 7.51 1.89
N TYR A 88 1.89 6.56 1.19
CA TYR A 88 3.34 6.45 1.03
C TYR A 88 3.87 7.11 -0.25
N ALA A 89 3.07 7.94 -0.94
CA ALA A 89 3.47 8.57 -2.21
C ALA A 89 4.76 9.41 -2.11
N GLU A 90 4.97 10.14 -1.00
CA GLU A 90 6.19 10.91 -0.78
C GLU A 90 7.44 10.01 -0.69
N TRP A 91 7.32 8.88 0.00
CA TRP A 91 8.39 7.89 0.08
C TRP A 91 8.65 7.24 -1.28
N ILE A 92 7.60 6.89 -2.03
CA ILE A 92 7.70 6.29 -3.37
C ILE A 92 8.39 7.25 -4.35
N ASN A 93 8.23 8.56 -4.19
CA ASN A 93 8.94 9.54 -5.01
C ASN A 93 10.48 9.48 -4.80
N CYS A 94 10.95 9.12 -3.60
CA CYS A 94 12.36 8.85 -3.34
C CYS A 94 12.82 7.46 -3.82
N HIS A 95 11.87 6.55 -4.05
CA HIS A 95 12.08 5.14 -4.40
C HIS A 95 11.23 4.72 -5.62
N PRO A 96 11.45 5.33 -6.79
CA PRO A 96 10.57 5.16 -7.96
C PRO A 96 10.58 3.75 -8.54
N GLU A 97 11.56 2.90 -8.18
CA GLU A 97 11.58 1.48 -8.53
C GLU A 97 10.29 0.75 -8.13
N VAL A 98 9.64 1.19 -7.05
CA VAL A 98 8.42 0.57 -6.52
C VAL A 98 7.19 0.88 -7.38
N LEU A 99 7.22 1.95 -8.20
CA LEU A 99 6.11 2.33 -9.08
C LEU A 99 5.72 1.21 -10.05
N THR A 100 6.71 0.47 -10.56
CA THR A 100 6.48 -0.66 -11.47
C THR A 100 5.53 -1.71 -10.88
N SER A 101 5.50 -1.81 -9.56
CA SER A 101 4.67 -2.77 -8.86
C SER A 101 3.37 -2.22 -8.28
N VAL A 102 3.32 -0.94 -7.90
CA VAL A 102 2.10 -0.35 -7.31
C VAL A 102 1.11 0.12 -8.38
N ILE A 103 1.58 0.56 -9.55
CA ILE A 103 0.70 1.03 -10.64
C ILE A 103 -0.28 -0.06 -11.12
N PRO A 104 0.12 -1.32 -11.34
CA PRO A 104 -0.82 -2.38 -11.71
C PRO A 104 -1.94 -2.60 -10.67
N LEU A 105 -1.63 -2.44 -9.39
CA LEU A 105 -2.61 -2.57 -8.30
C LEU A 105 -3.64 -1.44 -8.34
N LEU A 106 -3.20 -0.21 -8.61
CA LEU A 106 -4.08 0.94 -8.76
C LEU A 106 -4.98 0.79 -9.98
N VAL A 107 -4.41 0.37 -11.12
CA VAL A 107 -5.18 0.10 -12.35
C VAL A 107 -6.25 -0.97 -12.12
N MET A 108 -5.91 -2.04 -11.41
CA MET A 108 -6.88 -3.07 -11.01
C MET A 108 -7.98 -2.50 -10.09
N GLY A 109 -7.60 -1.66 -9.14
CA GLY A 109 -8.52 -0.99 -8.23
C GLY A 109 -9.48 -0.03 -8.94
N LEU A 110 -9.01 0.70 -9.97
CA LEU A 110 -9.85 1.56 -10.81
C LEU A 110 -10.94 0.76 -11.55
N GLY A 111 -10.61 -0.44 -12.02
CA GLY A 111 -11.57 -1.34 -12.67
C GLY A 111 -12.58 -1.99 -11.72
N THR A 112 -12.43 -1.81 -10.40
CA THR A 112 -13.27 -2.44 -9.38
C THR A 112 -14.12 -1.38 -8.67
N PRO A 113 -15.43 -1.25 -8.98
CA PRO A 113 -16.26 -0.12 -8.55
C PRO A 113 -16.27 0.14 -7.03
N GLN A 114 -16.15 -0.92 -6.23
CA GLN A 114 -16.20 -0.82 -4.77
C GLN A 114 -14.95 -0.19 -4.16
N VAL A 115 -13.79 -0.29 -4.82
CA VAL A 115 -12.50 0.26 -4.34
C VAL A 115 -11.96 1.39 -5.22
N ALA A 116 -12.65 1.68 -6.34
CA ALA A 116 -12.31 2.77 -7.25
C ALA A 116 -12.08 4.14 -6.55
N PRO A 117 -12.84 4.53 -5.50
CA PRO A 117 -12.55 5.76 -4.75
C PRO A 117 -11.15 5.78 -4.13
N SER A 118 -10.77 4.71 -3.41
CA SER A 118 -9.43 4.55 -2.81
C SER A 118 -8.35 4.54 -3.89
N ALA A 119 -8.56 3.80 -4.99
CA ALA A 119 -7.62 3.74 -6.10
C ALA A 119 -7.39 5.11 -6.75
N THR A 120 -8.48 5.89 -6.94
CA THR A 120 -8.41 7.22 -7.54
C THR A 120 -7.69 8.22 -6.65
N LEU A 121 -7.96 8.19 -5.33
CA LEU A 121 -7.28 9.04 -4.36
C LEU A 121 -5.78 8.73 -4.30
N ALA A 122 -5.42 7.45 -4.23
CA ALA A 122 -4.03 7.03 -4.23
C ALA A 122 -3.31 7.39 -5.53
N LEU A 123 -3.97 7.25 -6.68
CA LEU A 123 -3.43 7.69 -7.97
C LEU A 123 -3.22 9.22 -8.01
N LYS A 124 -4.16 10.00 -7.47
CA LYS A 124 -4.03 11.46 -7.35
C LYS A 124 -2.82 11.84 -6.49
N ASP A 125 -2.61 11.16 -5.36
CA ASP A 125 -1.45 11.44 -4.48
C ASP A 125 -0.13 11.05 -5.15
N LEU A 126 -0.06 9.88 -5.82
CA LEU A 126 1.12 9.47 -6.58
C LEU A 126 1.43 10.38 -7.77
N THR A 127 0.42 10.78 -8.54
CA THR A 127 0.62 11.71 -9.66
C THR A 127 1.05 13.09 -9.17
N ARG A 128 0.62 13.52 -7.98
CA ARG A 128 1.08 14.77 -7.36
C ARG A 128 2.55 14.70 -6.94
N ASP A 129 2.94 13.63 -6.27
CA ASP A 129 4.24 13.55 -5.59
C ASP A 129 5.34 12.92 -6.48
N CYS A 130 4.99 11.99 -7.39
CA CYS A 130 5.92 11.25 -8.26
C CYS A 130 5.96 11.75 -9.72
N GLN A 131 5.62 13.02 -10.00
CA GLN A 131 5.41 13.56 -11.36
C GLN A 131 6.48 13.16 -12.38
N ASN A 132 7.76 13.24 -11.99
CA ASN A 132 8.90 12.98 -12.88
C ASN A 132 9.02 11.50 -13.30
N CYS A 133 8.46 10.59 -12.51
CA CYS A 133 8.58 9.14 -12.70
C CYS A 133 7.32 8.51 -13.29
N MET A 134 6.23 9.27 -13.44
CA MET A 134 4.95 8.77 -13.93
C MET A 134 4.86 8.62 -15.46
N GLY A 135 5.77 9.24 -16.22
CA GLY A 135 5.77 9.24 -17.69
C GLY A 135 5.61 7.85 -18.34
N PRO A 136 6.41 6.83 -17.94
CA PRO A 136 6.30 5.47 -18.49
C PRO A 136 4.95 4.79 -18.26
N PHE A 137 4.21 5.19 -17.22
CA PHE A 137 2.95 4.57 -16.82
C PHE A 137 1.71 5.28 -17.38
N ALA A 138 1.89 6.47 -17.96
CA ALA A 138 0.79 7.33 -18.40
C ALA A 138 -0.18 6.63 -19.35
N HIS A 139 0.33 5.85 -20.31
CA HIS A 139 -0.52 5.14 -21.27
C HIS A 139 -1.40 4.09 -20.58
N HIS A 140 -0.85 3.32 -19.66
CA HIS A 140 -1.59 2.31 -18.91
C HIS A 140 -2.68 2.92 -18.03
N ILE A 141 -2.39 4.04 -17.36
CA ILE A 141 -3.36 4.76 -16.53
C ILE A 141 -4.51 5.31 -17.38
N LEU A 142 -4.19 5.88 -18.55
CA LEU A 142 -5.20 6.42 -19.47
C LEU A 142 -6.10 5.33 -20.08
N GLN A 143 -5.56 4.14 -20.34
CA GLN A 143 -6.37 3.01 -20.79
C GLN A 143 -7.29 2.48 -19.68
N ALA A 144 -6.81 2.45 -18.44
CA ALA A 144 -7.59 1.98 -17.30
C ALA A 144 -8.72 2.92 -16.87
N SER A 145 -8.64 4.20 -17.26
CA SER A 145 -9.57 5.27 -16.85
C SER A 145 -10.69 5.56 -17.87
N GLN A 146 -10.77 4.81 -18.97
CA GLN A 146 -11.80 4.94 -20.00
C GLN A 146 -13.01 4.06 -19.70
#